data_AF-A0A7X8ZXT8-F1
#
_entry.id   AF-A0A7X8ZXT8-F1
#
_cell.length_a   1.000
_cell.length_b   1.000
_cell.length_c   1.000
_cell.angle_alpha   90.00
_cell.angle_beta   90.00
_cell.angle_gamma   90.00
#
_symmetry.space_group_name_H-M   'P 1'
#
loop_
_entity.id
_entity.type
_entity.pdbx_description
1 polymer ?
#
loop_
_entity_poly.entity_id
_entity_poly.type
_entity_poly.pdbx_seq_one_letter_code
_entity_poly.pdbx_strand_id
1 'polypeptide(L)'
;MSEKSKKSKKRTWIEYLIIAAVVMILYVTGLHTEVIGFMQRGLLATGIMTPKIEKVHNNAAENDIASSTATTPADFNLTLMDENGNTLSLADFKGKPIFLNMWATWCPPCIAEMPNINKLHNEMGNDVAFVMVSLDDDFETAKAFNTRRGFDL
;
A
#
# COMPACT_ATOMS: atom_id res chain seq x y z
N MET A 1 -59.26 6.63 -0.58
CA MET A 1 -58.05 5.81 -0.89
C MET A 1 -56.83 6.71 -1.20
N SER A 2 -56.43 7.61 -0.28
CA SER A 2 -55.41 8.65 -0.57
C SER A 2 -54.33 8.79 0.52
N GLU A 3 -54.67 8.51 1.78
CA GLU A 3 -53.78 8.81 2.92
C GLU A 3 -52.66 7.77 3.14
N LYS A 4 -52.95 6.47 2.93
CA LYS A 4 -51.95 5.39 3.10
C LYS A 4 -50.78 5.49 2.10
N SER A 5 -51.05 5.94 0.88
CA SER A 5 -50.03 6.13 -0.18
C SER A 5 -49.03 7.24 0.17
N LYS A 6 -49.52 8.39 0.66
CA LYS A 6 -48.65 9.51 1.09
C LYS A 6 -47.75 9.15 2.27
N LYS A 7 -48.25 8.39 3.25
CA LYS A 7 -47.47 7.99 4.43
C LYS A 7 -46.36 7.01 4.10
N SER A 8 -46.63 6.05 3.21
CA SER A 8 -45.62 5.12 2.67
C SER A 8 -44.51 5.86 1.92
N LYS A 9 -44.88 6.76 1.00
CA LYS A 9 -43.94 7.53 0.18
C LYS A 9 -43.04 8.48 0.97
N LYS A 10 -43.51 8.99 2.11
CA LYS A 10 -42.71 9.80 3.05
C LYS A 10 -41.70 8.95 3.82
N ARG A 11 -42.05 7.73 4.22
CA ARG A 11 -41.13 6.82 4.93
C ARG A 11 -39.99 6.38 4.03
N THR A 12 -40.28 6.03 2.77
CA THR A 12 -39.23 5.67 1.80
C THR A 12 -38.29 6.83 1.49
N TRP A 13 -38.80 8.07 1.36
CA TRP A 13 -37.95 9.24 1.15
C TRP A 13 -37.02 9.55 2.34
N ILE A 14 -37.51 9.33 3.57
CA ILE A 14 -36.71 9.48 4.79
C ILE A 14 -35.60 8.42 4.83
N GLU A 15 -35.89 7.17 4.47
CA GLU A 15 -34.89 6.09 4.38
C GLU A 15 -33.79 6.42 3.37
N TYR A 16 -34.15 6.91 2.17
CA TYR A 16 -33.15 7.34 1.18
C TYR A 16 -32.30 8.51 1.66
N LEU A 17 -32.89 9.47 2.37
CA LEU A 17 -32.13 10.58 2.96
C LEU A 17 -31.13 10.10 4.02
N ILE A 18 -31.52 9.13 4.86
CA ILE A 18 -30.62 8.53 5.85
C ILE A 18 -29.47 7.79 5.15
N ILE A 19 -29.77 6.98 4.13
CA ILE A 19 -28.74 6.27 3.37
C ILE A 19 -27.78 7.26 2.69
N ALA A 20 -28.30 8.32 2.06
CA ALA A 20 -27.48 9.34 1.43
C ALA A 20 -26.60 10.08 2.45
N ALA A 21 -27.12 10.37 3.64
CA ALA A 21 -26.35 10.99 4.72
C ALA A 21 -25.23 10.05 5.20
N VAL A 22 -25.50 8.76 5.39
CA VAL A 22 -24.48 7.78 5.78
C VAL A 22 -23.39 7.64 4.71
N VAL A 23 -23.76 7.56 3.44
CA VAL A 23 -22.79 7.49 2.33
C VAL A 23 -21.95 8.76 2.26
N MET A 24 -22.57 9.93 2.41
CA MET A 24 -21.87 11.22 2.45
C MET A 24 -20.90 11.29 3.64
N ILE A 25 -21.30 10.81 4.82
CA ILE A 25 -20.44 10.73 6.00
C ILE A 25 -19.26 9.78 5.75
N LEU A 26 -19.48 8.58 5.20
CA LEU A 26 -18.41 7.63 4.87
C LEU A 26 -17.43 8.19 3.83
N TYR A 27 -17.93 9.00 2.88
CA TYR A 27 -17.11 9.67 1.88
C TYR A 27 -16.26 10.79 2.51
N VAL A 28 -16.90 11.69 3.26
CA VAL A 28 -16.23 12.85 3.89
C VAL A 28 -15.25 12.43 4.98
N THR A 29 -15.54 11.38 5.75
CA THR A 29 -14.65 10.88 6.80
C THR A 29 -13.53 9.98 6.27
N GLY A 30 -13.55 9.60 4.97
CA GLY A 30 -12.57 8.68 4.38
C GLY A 30 -12.78 7.20 4.72
N LEU A 31 -13.73 6.88 5.61
CA LEU A 31 -13.99 5.53 6.10
C LEU A 31 -14.49 4.56 5.01
N HIS A 32 -14.99 5.09 3.88
CA HIS A 32 -15.35 4.27 2.72
C HIS A 32 -14.18 3.43 2.19
N THR A 33 -12.94 3.92 2.29
CA THR A 33 -11.74 3.18 1.82
C THR A 33 -11.47 1.93 2.66
N GLU A 34 -11.61 2.02 3.99
CA GLU A 34 -11.48 0.87 4.90
C GLU A 34 -12.58 -0.17 4.68
N VAL A 35 -13.83 0.28 4.50
CA VAL A 35 -14.97 -0.62 4.24
C VAL A 35 -14.78 -1.38 2.92
N ILE A 36 -14.34 -0.70 1.86
CA ILE A 36 -14.06 -1.34 0.57
C ILE A 36 -12.92 -2.34 0.71
N GLY A 37 -11.84 -1.99 1.41
CA GLY A 37 -10.72 -2.89 1.67
C GLY A 37 -11.14 -4.14 2.45
N PHE A 38 -12.00 -3.98 3.48
CA PHE A 38 -12.52 -5.11 4.25
C PHE A 38 -13.40 -6.03 3.40
N MET A 39 -14.27 -5.45 2.55
CA MET A 39 -15.10 -6.22 1.62
C MET A 39 -14.26 -6.99 0.59
N GLN A 40 -13.23 -6.36 0.03
CA GLN A 40 -12.29 -7.02 -0.90
C GLN A 40 -11.53 -8.16 -0.21
N ARG A 41 -11.06 -7.98 1.02
CA ARG A 41 -10.42 -9.04 1.81
C ARG A 41 -11.37 -10.21 2.08
N GLY A 42 -12.62 -9.92 2.42
CA GLY A 42 -13.66 -10.94 2.57
C GLY A 42 -13.89 -11.73 1.28
N LEU A 43 -13.98 -11.04 0.13
CA LEU A 43 -14.12 -11.68 -1.18
C LEU A 43 -12.91 -12.56 -1.52
N LEU A 44 -11.69 -12.08 -1.30
CA LEU A 44 -10.46 -12.87 -1.50
C LEU A 44 -10.43 -14.11 -0.60
N ALA A 45 -10.90 -14.01 0.64
CA ALA A 45 -10.98 -15.14 1.58
C ALA A 45 -11.93 -16.25 1.10
N THR A 46 -12.93 -15.92 0.27
CA THR A 46 -13.79 -16.94 -0.36
C THR A 46 -13.12 -17.72 -1.49
N GLY A 47 -11.97 -17.27 -1.98
CA GLY A 47 -11.23 -17.94 -3.05
C GLY A 47 -11.82 -17.79 -4.45
N ILE A 48 -12.88 -16.98 -4.64
CA ILE A 48 -13.51 -16.74 -5.95
C ILE A 48 -12.58 -15.96 -6.91
N MET A 49 -11.74 -15.08 -6.35
CA MET A 49 -10.68 -14.36 -7.08
C MET A 49 -9.34 -14.60 -6.38
N THR A 50 -8.69 -15.73 -6.65
CA THR A 50 -7.29 -15.90 -6.26
C THR A 50 -6.39 -15.21 -7.29
N PRO A 51 -5.37 -14.44 -6.90
CA PRO A 51 -4.34 -14.04 -7.84
C PRO A 51 -3.71 -15.30 -8.43
N LYS A 52 -3.63 -15.38 -9.77
CA LYS A 52 -2.82 -16.40 -10.43
C LYS A 52 -1.36 -16.08 -10.13
N ILE A 53 -0.86 -16.65 -9.05
CA ILE A 53 0.58 -16.70 -8.82
C ILE A 53 1.09 -17.81 -9.74
N GLU A 54 1.76 -17.41 -10.83
CA GLU A 54 2.57 -18.30 -11.66
C GLU A 54 3.58 -18.97 -10.72
N LYS A 55 3.28 -20.18 -10.27
CA LYS A 55 4.24 -20.98 -9.52
C LYS A 55 5.28 -21.44 -10.53
N VAL A 56 6.44 -20.80 -10.51
CA VAL A 56 7.64 -21.25 -11.23
C VAL A 56 7.86 -22.73 -10.91
N HIS A 57 7.45 -23.59 -11.83
CA HIS A 57 7.54 -25.04 -11.70
C HIS A 57 8.85 -25.46 -12.37
N ASN A 58 9.92 -25.53 -11.59
CA ASN A 58 11.18 -26.12 -12.03
C ASN A 58 11.02 -27.64 -12.10
N ASN A 59 10.59 -28.17 -13.25
CA ASN A 59 10.77 -29.58 -13.58
C ASN A 59 11.42 -29.66 -14.96
N ALA A 60 12.68 -30.09 -14.95
CA ALA A 60 13.57 -30.16 -16.10
C ALA A 60 13.00 -31.09 -17.19
N ALA A 61 12.76 -30.52 -18.37
CA ALA A 61 13.19 -31.14 -19.61
C ALA A 61 14.35 -30.28 -20.14
N GLU A 62 15.53 -30.87 -19.98
CA GLU A 62 16.84 -30.52 -20.52
C GLU A 62 16.78 -29.70 -21.83
N ASN A 63 17.43 -28.53 -21.83
CA ASN A 63 17.74 -27.64 -22.97
C ASN A 63 16.90 -26.36 -23.22
N ASP A 64 16.19 -25.82 -22.24
CA ASP A 64 15.81 -24.39 -22.24
C ASP A 64 16.06 -23.71 -20.88
N ILE A 65 17.00 -24.26 -20.10
CA ILE A 65 17.49 -23.72 -18.82
C ILE A 65 18.84 -23.03 -19.09
N ALA A 66 18.81 -21.97 -19.89
CA ALA A 66 19.90 -21.01 -20.03
C ALA A 66 19.44 -19.56 -19.85
N SER A 67 18.26 -19.34 -19.23
CA SER A 67 17.77 -17.97 -18.96
C SER A 67 16.95 -17.80 -17.67
N SER A 68 17.13 -18.68 -16.68
CA SER A 68 16.73 -18.40 -15.28
C SER A 68 17.62 -19.07 -14.22
N THR A 69 18.74 -19.65 -14.65
CA THR A 69 19.91 -20.00 -13.80
C THR A 69 21.11 -19.10 -14.11
N ALA A 70 20.90 -18.00 -14.81
CA ALA A 70 21.65 -16.81 -14.43
C ALA A 70 21.00 -16.35 -13.13
N THR A 71 21.61 -16.69 -11.99
CA THR A 71 21.53 -15.82 -10.81
C THR A 71 22.16 -14.51 -11.26
N THR A 72 21.45 -13.72 -12.07
CA THR A 72 21.86 -12.35 -12.36
C THR A 72 21.82 -11.70 -11.00
N PRO A 73 22.98 -11.33 -10.43
CA PRO A 73 23.00 -10.69 -9.14
C PRO A 73 22.07 -9.49 -9.21
N ALA A 74 21.33 -9.21 -8.13
CA ALA A 74 20.56 -7.99 -8.05
C ALA A 74 21.48 -6.82 -8.39
N ASP A 75 21.04 -5.97 -9.32
CA ASP A 75 21.82 -4.79 -9.67
C ASP A 75 21.62 -3.76 -8.56
N PHE A 76 22.71 -3.44 -7.87
CA PHE A 76 22.73 -2.46 -6.78
C PHE A 76 23.11 -1.06 -7.28
N ASN A 77 23.20 -0.84 -8.60
CA ASN A 77 23.60 0.44 -9.20
C ASN A 77 22.48 1.50 -9.17
N LEU A 78 21.45 1.31 -8.34
CA LEU A 78 20.45 2.33 -8.05
C LEU A 78 21.08 3.38 -7.13
N THR A 79 21.16 4.61 -7.62
CA THR A 79 21.53 5.79 -6.86
C THR A 79 20.29 6.60 -6.50
N LEU A 80 20.24 7.02 -5.24
CA LEU A 80 19.18 7.83 -4.66
C LEU A 80 19.81 9.05 -4.00
N MET A 81 18.97 10.02 -3.66
CA MET A 81 19.38 11.16 -2.86
C MET A 81 18.69 11.07 -1.50
N ASP A 82 19.46 11.27 -0.43
CA ASP A 82 18.92 11.30 0.93
C ASP A 82 18.33 12.68 1.29
N GLU A 83 17.78 12.78 2.49
CA GLU A 83 17.19 14.02 3.01
C GLU A 83 18.18 15.18 3.23
N ASN A 84 19.48 14.89 3.21
CA ASN A 84 20.57 15.85 3.39
C ASN A 84 21.19 16.24 2.03
N GLY A 85 20.67 15.72 0.92
CA GLY A 85 21.20 15.94 -0.42
C GLY A 85 22.42 15.09 -0.77
N ASN A 86 22.77 14.10 0.06
CA ASN A 86 23.85 13.18 -0.26
C ASN A 86 23.37 12.13 -1.26
N THR A 87 24.24 11.76 -2.19
CA THR A 87 23.99 10.61 -3.06
C THR A 87 24.25 9.32 -2.28
N LEU A 88 23.26 8.43 -2.28
CA LEU A 88 23.29 7.13 -1.64
C LEU A 88 23.18 6.04 -2.72
N SER A 89 24.03 5.00 -2.66
CA SER A 89 23.90 3.85 -3.54
C SER A 89 23.35 2.66 -2.79
N LEU A 90 22.49 1.86 -3.45
CA LEU A 90 22.10 0.57 -2.89
C LEU A 90 23.30 -0.38 -2.68
N ALA A 91 24.40 -0.16 -3.40
CA ALA A 91 25.63 -0.92 -3.24
C ALA A 91 26.26 -0.74 -1.84
N ASP A 92 25.98 0.37 -1.16
CA ASP A 92 26.49 0.68 0.18
C ASP A 92 25.88 -0.23 1.26
N PHE A 93 24.72 -0.83 0.97
CA PHE A 93 24.02 -1.75 1.88
C PHE A 93 24.31 -3.23 1.59
N LYS A 94 25.26 -3.54 0.72
CA LYS A 94 25.62 -4.93 0.40
C LYS A 94 26.01 -5.71 1.67
N GLY A 95 25.47 -6.91 1.79
CA GLY A 95 25.68 -7.78 2.95
C GLY A 95 24.67 -7.58 4.07
N LYS A 96 23.82 -6.54 4.00
CA LYS A 96 22.67 -6.34 4.87
C LYS A 96 21.37 -6.62 4.08
N PRO A 97 20.36 -7.29 4.66
CA PRO A 97 19.03 -7.34 4.04
C PRO A 97 18.49 -5.93 3.82
N ILE A 98 17.91 -5.67 2.64
CA ILE A 98 17.34 -4.37 2.27
C ILE A 98 15.82 -4.49 2.21
N PHE A 99 15.13 -3.66 2.97
CA PHE A 99 13.70 -3.42 2.82
C PHE A 99 13.51 -2.17 1.94
N LEU A 100 13.18 -2.38 0.67
CA LEU A 100 12.94 -1.31 -0.28
C LEU A 100 11.42 -1.10 -0.44
N ASN A 101 10.95 0.12 -0.18
CA ASN A 101 9.55 0.49 -0.35
C ASN A 101 9.45 1.78 -1.15
N MET A 102 8.62 1.78 -2.19
CA MET A 102 8.31 2.95 -3.00
C MET A 102 6.94 3.47 -2.58
N TRP A 103 6.85 4.73 -2.15
CA TRP A 103 5.64 5.30 -1.57
C TRP A 103 5.48 6.77 -1.95
N ALA A 104 4.32 7.35 -1.64
CA ALA A 104 4.10 8.79 -1.77
C ALA A 104 3.00 9.27 -0.82
N THR A 105 2.99 10.57 -0.51
CA THR A 105 1.96 11.18 0.34
C THR A 105 0.55 11.13 -0.27
N TRP A 106 0.46 11.02 -1.58
CA TRP A 106 -0.81 10.89 -2.31
C TRP A 106 -1.26 9.44 -2.48
N CYS A 107 -0.53 8.44 -1.98
CA CYS A 107 -0.85 7.02 -2.10
C CYS A 107 -1.56 6.50 -0.82
N PRO A 108 -2.91 6.37 -0.80
CA PRO A 108 -3.62 5.93 0.39
C PRO A 108 -3.24 4.54 0.93
N PRO A 109 -3.03 3.50 0.09
CA PRO A 109 -2.63 2.19 0.62
C PRO A 109 -1.22 2.24 1.22
N CYS A 110 -0.30 2.99 0.63
CA CYS A 110 1.05 3.17 1.17
C CYS A 110 0.99 3.78 2.57
N ILE A 111 0.20 4.84 2.75
CA ILE A 111 0.01 5.51 4.05
C ILE A 111 -0.59 4.56 5.10
N ALA A 112 -1.50 3.68 4.70
CA ALA A 112 -2.10 2.70 5.60
C ALA A 112 -1.09 1.64 6.09
N GLU A 113 -0.02 1.39 5.33
CA GLU A 113 1.04 0.43 5.67
C GLU A 113 2.14 1.04 6.55
N MET A 114 2.40 2.35 6.42
CA MET A 114 3.48 3.04 7.12
C MET A 114 3.56 2.80 8.64
N PRO A 115 2.47 2.77 9.42
CA PRO A 115 2.56 2.50 10.86
C PRO A 115 3.18 1.14 11.18
N ASN A 116 2.88 0.13 10.38
CA ASN A 116 3.44 -1.22 10.55
C ASN A 116 4.91 -1.25 10.13
N ILE A 117 5.27 -0.55 9.05
CA ILE A 117 6.65 -0.42 8.59
C ILE A 117 7.49 0.32 9.63
N ASN A 118 6.99 1.42 10.20
CA ASN A 118 7.66 2.18 11.26
C ASN A 118 7.90 1.32 12.50
N LYS A 119 6.91 0.50 12.89
CA LYS A 119 7.09 -0.47 13.96
C LYS A 119 8.20 -1.48 13.64
N LEU A 120 8.22 -2.02 12.42
CA LEU A 120 9.23 -2.97 11.98
C LEU A 120 10.64 -2.34 11.94
N HIS A 121 10.74 -1.08 11.49
CA HIS A 121 11.97 -0.31 11.51
C HIS A 121 12.52 -0.15 12.93
N ASN A 122 11.67 0.19 13.90
CA ASN A 122 12.07 0.31 15.30
C ASN A 122 12.56 -1.02 15.89
N GLU A 123 12.01 -2.16 15.44
CA GLU A 123 12.40 -3.49 15.93
C GLU A 123 13.67 -4.03 15.24
N MET A 124 13.89 -3.73 13.95
CA MET A 124 14.93 -4.38 13.14
C MET A 124 15.86 -3.42 12.38
N GLY A 125 15.80 -2.10 12.59
CA GLY A 125 16.58 -1.12 11.82
C GLY A 125 18.11 -1.33 11.88
N ASN A 126 18.60 -1.95 12.95
CA ASN A 126 20.00 -2.35 13.07
C ASN A 126 20.38 -3.52 12.15
N ASP A 127 19.44 -4.44 11.88
CA ASP A 127 19.66 -5.68 11.13
C ASP A 127 19.22 -5.58 9.66
N VAL A 128 18.26 -4.69 9.35
CA VAL A 128 17.73 -4.46 8.00
C VAL A 128 17.92 -3.00 7.58
N ALA A 129 18.40 -2.77 6.35
CA ALA A 129 18.47 -1.44 5.78
C ALA A 129 17.09 -1.06 5.21
N PHE A 130 16.43 -0.07 5.81
CA PHE A 130 15.17 0.46 5.30
C PHE A 130 15.44 1.57 4.30
N VAL A 131 14.95 1.41 3.08
CA VAL A 131 15.08 2.38 2.00
C VAL A 131 13.67 2.77 1.55
N MET A 132 13.20 3.91 2.05
CA MET A 132 11.87 4.45 1.79
C MET A 132 11.93 5.48 0.65
N VAL A 133 11.71 5.03 -0.58
CA VAL A 133 11.78 5.88 -1.77
C VAL A 133 10.49 6.66 -1.95
N SER A 134 10.55 7.98 -1.81
CA SER A 134 9.43 8.87 -2.11
C SER A 134 9.24 9.03 -3.63
N LEU A 135 7.99 8.97 -4.07
CA LEU A 135 7.52 9.27 -5.42
C LEU A 135 6.71 10.59 -5.47
N ASP A 136 6.78 11.41 -4.42
CA ASP A 136 6.30 12.78 -4.47
C ASP A 136 7.16 13.63 -5.41
N ASP A 137 6.58 14.68 -6.00
CA ASP A 137 7.31 15.58 -6.92
C ASP A 137 8.47 16.31 -6.22
N ASP A 138 8.36 16.52 -4.90
CA ASP A 138 9.35 17.18 -4.07
C ASP A 138 9.53 16.43 -2.74
N PHE A 139 10.79 16.29 -2.32
CA PHE A 139 11.15 15.51 -1.15
C PHE A 139 10.69 16.16 0.17
N GLU A 140 10.56 17.49 0.23
CA GLU A 140 10.07 18.17 1.44
C GLU A 140 8.61 17.80 1.74
N THR A 141 7.82 17.46 0.73
CA THR A 141 6.45 16.97 0.92
C THR A 141 6.44 15.67 1.74
N ALA A 142 7.31 14.72 1.40
CA ALA A 142 7.45 13.47 2.13
C ALA A 142 8.02 13.69 3.54
N LYS A 143 9.04 14.53 3.68
CA LYS A 143 9.66 14.88 4.98
C LYS A 143 8.66 15.54 5.93
N ALA A 144 7.89 16.49 5.42
CA ALA A 144 6.83 17.16 6.18
C ALA A 144 5.74 16.16 6.60
N PHE A 145 5.42 15.18 5.75
CA PHE A 145 4.46 14.14 6.08
C PHE A 145 4.95 13.23 7.21
N ASN A 146 6.19 12.72 7.12
CA ASN A 146 6.77 11.87 8.17
C ASN A 146 6.81 12.62 9.52
N THR A 147 7.25 13.88 9.50
CA THR A 147 7.28 14.73 10.71
C THR A 147 5.89 14.93 11.32
N ARG A 148 4.87 15.22 10.49
CA ARG A 148 3.48 15.43 10.96
C ARG A 148 2.85 14.15 11.51
N ARG A 149 3.25 12.99 10.98
CA ARG A 149 2.74 11.68 11.38
C ARG A 149 3.56 11.00 12.49
N GLY A 150 4.74 11.52 12.80
CA GLY A 150 5.66 10.94 13.79
C GLY A 150 6.29 9.62 13.31
N PHE A 151 6.54 9.50 12.01
CA PHE A 151 7.31 8.38 11.46
C PHE A 151 8.80 8.73 11.45
N ASP A 152 9.62 7.77 11.86
CA ASP A 152 11.08 7.84 11.85
C ASP A 152 11.58 6.85 10.79
N LEU A 153 11.32 7.20 9.53
CA LEU A 153 11.46 6.39 8.32
C LEU A 153 12.05 7.21 7.17
#